data_AF-A0A5J4WK97-F1
#
_entry.id   AF-A0A5J4WK97-F1
#
_cell.length_a   1.000
_cell.length_b   1.000
_cell.length_c   1.000
_cell.angle_alpha   90.00
_cell.angle_beta   90.00
_cell.angle_gamma   90.00
#
_symmetry.space_group_name_H-M   'P 1'
#
loop_
_entity.id
_entity.type
_entity.pdbx_description
1 polymer ?
#
loop_
_entity_poly.entity_id
_entity_poly.type
_entity_poly.pdbx_seq_one_letter_code
_entity_poly.pdbx_strand_id
1 'polypeptide(L)'
;MSEERKLKMTHALKYQCNTIYKNKSVKIRQLAALIGRLNFLRSQIKEASLYLMDLDKAKTQALKTGSWDGIMIVNKVVIQELKWWIRRIEVKHPESLINKTIACMLTTDALPQG
;
A
#
# COMPACT_ATOMS: atom_id res chain seq x y z
N MET A 1 13.47 -10.74 -4.83
CA MET A 1 12.64 -10.14 -5.91
C MET A 1 13.57 -9.25 -6.74
N SER A 2 13.58 -9.34 -8.07
CA SER A 2 14.39 -8.45 -8.92
C SER A 2 13.83 -7.02 -8.94
N GLU A 3 14.69 -6.01 -8.95
CA GLU A 3 14.34 -4.58 -8.99
C GLU A 3 13.41 -4.23 -10.18
N GLU A 4 13.58 -4.91 -11.31
CA GLU A 4 12.74 -4.73 -12.49
C GLU A 4 11.26 -5.14 -12.21
N ARG A 5 11.07 -6.23 -11.46
CA ARG A 5 9.73 -6.69 -11.06
C ARG A 5 9.09 -5.69 -10.10
N LYS A 6 9.88 -5.13 -9.17
CA LYS A 6 9.41 -4.10 -8.22
C LYS A 6 8.93 -2.85 -8.96
N LEU A 7 9.69 -2.39 -9.94
CA LEU A 7 9.35 -1.22 -10.74
C LEU A 7 8.07 -1.42 -11.54
N LYS A 8 7.93 -2.56 -12.23
CA LYS A 8 6.71 -2.94 -12.97
C LYS A 8 5.47 -2.97 -12.06
N MET A 9 5.58 -3.56 -10.87
CA MET A 9 4.50 -3.58 -9.89
C MET A 9 4.10 -2.19 -9.42
N THR A 10 5.10 -1.34 -9.15
CA THR A 10 4.89 0.04 -8.68
C THR A 10 4.20 0.89 -9.74
N HIS A 11 4.60 0.73 -11.02
CA HIS A 11 3.96 1.41 -12.15
C HIS A 11 2.50 0.97 -12.33
N ALA A 12 2.22 -0.34 -12.22
CA ALA A 12 0.88 -0.88 -12.31
C ALA A 12 -0.03 -0.36 -11.17
N LEU A 13 0.49 -0.30 -9.95
CA LEU A 13 -0.20 0.28 -8.79
C LEU A 13 -0.54 1.75 -9.00
N LYS A 14 0.42 2.55 -9.46
CA LYS A 14 0.20 3.97 -9.78
C LYS A 14 -0.89 4.14 -10.83
N TYR A 15 -0.88 3.32 -11.88
CA TYR A 15 -1.90 3.35 -12.91
C TYR A 15 -3.29 3.06 -12.32
N GLN A 16 -3.42 2.00 -11.52
CA GLN A 16 -4.69 1.62 -10.89
C GLN A 16 -5.22 2.69 -9.92
N CYS A 17 -4.36 3.28 -9.07
CA CYS A 17 -4.75 4.40 -8.21
C CYS A 17 -5.27 5.58 -9.04
N ASN A 18 -4.59 5.94 -10.13
CA ASN A 18 -5.02 7.01 -11.02
C ASN A 18 -6.34 6.71 -11.73
N THR A 19 -6.56 5.46 -12.16
CA THR A 19 -7.83 5.05 -12.75
C THR A 19 -8.98 5.26 -11.78
N ILE A 20 -8.87 4.77 -10.54
CA ILE A 20 -9.93 4.96 -9.53
C ILE A 20 -10.08 6.44 -9.17
N TYR A 21 -8.98 7.18 -9.03
CA TYR A 21 -9.02 8.61 -8.71
C TYR A 21 -9.75 9.45 -9.78
N LYS A 22 -9.56 9.13 -11.06
CA LYS A 22 -10.23 9.85 -12.17
C LYS A 22 -11.68 9.44 -12.36
N ASN A 23 -12.06 8.24 -11.91
CA ASN A 23 -13.40 7.72 -12.03
C ASN A 23 -14.27 8.20 -10.88
N LYS A 24 -15.47 8.72 -11.19
CA LYS A 24 -16.44 9.13 -10.16
C LYS A 24 -17.11 7.93 -9.48
N SER A 25 -17.12 6.77 -10.14
CA SER A 25 -17.73 5.54 -9.66
C SER A 25 -16.90 4.32 -10.06
N VAL A 26 -16.80 3.34 -9.16
CA VAL A 26 -16.00 2.12 -9.37
C VAL A 26 -16.68 0.91 -8.76
N LYS A 27 -16.36 -0.29 -9.24
CA LYS A 27 -16.84 -1.52 -8.57
C LYS A 27 -16.15 -1.69 -7.22
N ILE A 28 -16.89 -2.15 -6.21
CA ILE A 28 -16.33 -2.41 -4.87
C ILE A 28 -15.17 -3.41 -4.94
N ARG A 29 -15.29 -4.44 -5.78
CA ARG A 29 -14.21 -5.41 -6.05
C ARG A 29 -12.93 -4.78 -6.62
N GLN A 30 -13.03 -3.71 -7.43
CA GLN A 30 -11.84 -3.01 -7.94
C GLN A 30 -11.09 -2.29 -6.82
N LEU A 31 -11.82 -1.64 -5.91
CA LEU A 31 -11.22 -1.02 -4.73
C LEU A 31 -10.59 -2.07 -3.80
N ALA A 32 -11.26 -3.21 -3.59
CA ALA A 32 -10.72 -4.33 -2.80
C ALA A 32 -9.43 -4.90 -3.39
N ALA A 33 -9.38 -5.10 -4.72
CA ALA A 33 -8.18 -5.56 -5.40
C ALA A 33 -7.03 -4.55 -5.27
N LEU A 34 -7.32 -3.25 -5.33
CA LEU A 34 -6.32 -2.21 -5.10
C LEU A 34 -5.77 -2.26 -3.67
N ILE A 35 -6.65 -2.33 -2.66
CA ILE A 35 -6.25 -2.47 -1.24
C ILE A 35 -5.33 -3.67 -1.05
N GLY A 36 -5.68 -4.83 -1.63
CA GLY A 36 -4.85 -6.03 -1.54
C GLY A 36 -3.45 -5.84 -2.14
N ARG A 37 -3.34 -5.12 -3.26
CA ARG A 37 -2.04 -4.81 -3.89
C ARG A 37 -1.25 -3.76 -3.11
N LEU A 38 -1.92 -2.75 -2.54
CA LEU A 38 -1.28 -1.74 -1.70
C LEU A 38 -0.77 -2.32 -0.37
N ASN A 39 -1.44 -3.35 0.15
CA ASN A 39 -1.00 -4.06 1.36
C ASN A 39 0.38 -4.70 1.19
N PHE A 40 0.82 -5.00 -0.04
CA PHE A 40 2.19 -5.44 -0.33
C PHE A 40 3.25 -4.38 0.02
N LEU A 41 2.90 -3.09 -0.10
CA LEU A 41 3.77 -1.97 0.22
C LEU A 41 3.69 -1.57 1.70
N ARG A 42 2.80 -2.19 2.48
CA ARG A 42 2.54 -1.80 3.88
C ARG A 42 3.79 -1.91 4.76
N SER A 43 4.62 -2.92 4.57
CA SER A 43 5.86 -3.10 5.34
C SER A 43 6.99 -2.13 4.94
N GLN A 44 6.86 -1.50 3.76
CA GLN A 44 7.87 -0.62 3.18
C GLN A 44 7.62 0.87 3.47
N ILE A 45 6.43 1.20 3.98
CA ILE A 45 6.00 2.58 4.21
C ILE A 45 5.37 2.67 5.59
N LYS A 46 6.00 3.43 6.48
CA LYS A 46 5.63 3.54 7.90
C LYS A 46 4.15 3.92 8.10
N GLU A 47 3.64 4.86 7.32
CA GLU A 47 2.25 5.35 7.45
C GLU A 47 1.23 4.53 6.66
N ALA A 48 1.63 3.56 5.82
CA ALA A 48 0.72 2.89 4.89
C ALA A 48 -0.49 2.23 5.55
N SER A 49 -0.33 1.71 6.77
CA SER A 49 -1.43 1.09 7.53
C SER A 49 -2.59 2.06 7.78
N LEU A 50 -2.27 3.32 8.08
CA LEU A 50 -3.27 4.37 8.33
C LEU A 50 -4.10 4.62 7.07
N TYR A 51 -3.41 4.81 5.94
CA TYR A 51 -4.07 5.12 4.67
C TYR A 51 -4.84 3.92 4.07
N LEU A 52 -4.43 2.69 4.41
CA LEU A 52 -5.20 1.48 4.05
C LEU A 52 -6.49 1.35 4.86
N MET A 53 -6.50 1.80 6.10
CA MET A 53 -7.66 1.67 6.99
C MET A 53 -8.86 2.46 6.45
N ASP A 54 -8.64 3.67 5.96
CA ASP A 54 -9.72 4.51 5.43
C ASP A 54 -10.26 4.01 4.09
N LEU A 55 -9.39 3.45 3.24
CA LEU A 55 -9.82 2.73 2.03
C LEU A 55 -10.66 1.48 2.38
N ASP A 56 -10.23 0.70 3.37
CA ASP A 56 -10.96 -0.50 3.80
C ASP A 56 -12.32 -0.13 4.41
N LYS A 57 -12.38 0.91 5.24
CA LYS A 57 -13.62 1.44 5.80
C LYS A 57 -14.59 1.86 4.70
N ALA A 58 -14.11 2.59 3.68
CA ALA A 58 -14.94 3.01 2.55
C ALA A 58 -15.47 1.81 1.74
N LYS A 59 -14.61 0.83 1.45
CA LYS A 59 -15.01 -0.44 0.81
C LYS A 59 -16.07 -1.16 1.62
N THR A 60 -15.83 -1.33 2.92
CA THR A 60 -16.71 -2.09 3.82
C THR A 60 -18.06 -1.39 3.97
N GLN A 61 -18.09 -0.05 4.04
CA GLN A 61 -19.34 0.69 4.06
C GLN A 61 -20.13 0.54 2.77
N ALA A 62 -19.47 0.58 1.61
CA ALA A 62 -20.12 0.36 0.32
C ALA A 62 -20.67 -1.07 0.19
N LEU A 63 -19.94 -2.06 0.73
CA LEU A 63 -20.35 -3.46 0.70
C LEU A 63 -21.58 -3.74 1.58
N LYS A 64 -21.77 -3.00 2.68
CA LYS A 64 -23.00 -3.12 3.51
C LYS A 64 -24.27 -2.79 2.74
N THR A 65 -24.17 -1.92 1.74
CA THR A 65 -25.31 -1.42 0.95
C THR A 65 -25.34 -1.98 -0.47
N GLY A 66 -24.47 -2.94 -0.80
CA GLY A 66 -24.28 -3.42 -2.16
C GLY A 66 -23.63 -4.80 -2.23
N SER A 67 -23.10 -5.14 -3.40
CA SER A 67 -22.38 -6.41 -3.63
C SER A 67 -20.97 -6.13 -4.12
N TRP A 68 -20.11 -7.16 -4.20
CA TRP A 68 -18.76 -7.00 -4.75
C TRP A 68 -18.72 -6.43 -6.17
N ASP A 69 -19.73 -6.73 -6.99
CA ASP A 69 -19.90 -6.17 -8.33
C ASP A 69 -20.71 -4.88 -8.36
N GLY A 70 -21.26 -4.48 -7.21
CA GLY A 70 -21.91 -3.20 -7.01
C GLY A 70 -20.96 -2.03 -7.25
N ILE A 71 -21.53 -0.95 -7.77
CA ILE A 71 -20.81 0.29 -8.05
C ILE A 71 -20.91 1.19 -6.81
N MET A 72 -19.76 1.66 -6.34
CA MET A 72 -19.68 2.68 -5.31
C MET A 72 -19.26 4.03 -5.90
N ILE A 73 -19.78 5.11 -5.33
CA ILE A 73 -19.31 6.47 -5.62
C ILE A 73 -17.99 6.67 -4.88
N VAL A 74 -16.98 7.15 -5.59
CA VAL A 74 -15.68 7.48 -4.98
C VAL A 74 -15.84 8.75 -4.16
N ASN A 75 -15.84 8.61 -2.83
CA ASN A 75 -16.04 9.74 -1.92
C ASN A 75 -14.72 10.52 -1.69
N LYS A 76 -14.83 11.67 -1.02
CA LYS A 76 -13.69 12.56 -0.74
C LYS A 76 -12.56 11.86 0.04
N VAL A 77 -12.90 10.97 0.96
CA VAL A 77 -11.92 10.20 1.75
C VAL A 77 -11.11 9.32 0.81
N VAL A 78 -11.76 8.47 0.00
CA VAL A 78 -11.07 7.61 -0.98
C VAL A 78 -10.19 8.44 -1.92
N ILE A 79 -10.65 9.61 -2.36
CA ILE A 79 -9.83 10.51 -3.20
C ILE A 79 -8.57 10.99 -2.47
N GLN A 80 -8.67 11.39 -1.20
CA GLN A 80 -7.53 11.87 -0.41
C GLN A 80 -6.50 10.74 -0.21
N GLU A 81 -6.98 9.55 0.14
CA GLU A 81 -6.15 8.36 0.32
C GLU A 81 -5.41 7.99 -0.97
N LEU A 82 -6.12 7.94 -2.11
CA LEU A 82 -5.52 7.63 -3.41
C LEU A 82 -4.49 8.67 -3.84
N LYS A 83 -4.75 9.97 -3.59
CA LYS A 83 -3.78 11.04 -3.86
C LYS A 83 -2.50 10.85 -3.05
N TRP A 84 -2.62 10.47 -1.78
CA TRP A 84 -1.45 10.19 -0.95
C TRP A 84 -0.65 9.00 -1.50
N TRP A 85 -1.32 7.90 -1.86
CA TRP A 85 -0.67 6.73 -2.45
C TRP A 85 0.05 7.05 -3.76
N ILE A 86 -0.56 7.84 -4.65
CA ILE A 86 0.08 8.27 -5.91
C ILE A 86 1.37 9.05 -5.61
N ARG A 87 1.31 10.03 -4.70
CA ARG A 87 2.49 10.82 -4.30
C ARG A 87 3.57 9.95 -3.67
N ARG A 88 3.19 9.02 -2.79
CA ARG A 88 4.15 8.17 -2.06
C ARG A 88 4.85 7.18 -2.98
N ILE A 89 4.14 6.68 -3.99
CA ILE A 89 4.70 5.83 -5.04
C ILE A 89 5.63 6.62 -5.98
N GLU A 90 5.33 7.90 -6.25
CA GLU A 90 6.17 8.78 -7.08
C GLU A 90 7.48 9.19 -6.42
N VAL A 91 7.46 9.42 -5.10
CA VAL A 91 8.67 9.68 -4.31
C VAL A 91 9.46 8.38 -4.23
N LYS A 92 10.36 8.17 -5.20
CA LYS A 92 11.28 7.03 -5.26
C LYS A 92 11.90 6.78 -3.88
N HIS A 93 11.96 5.49 -3.53
CA HIS A 93 12.48 4.91 -2.30
C HIS A 93 11.48 4.92 -1.12
N PRO A 94 10.63 3.87 -0.99
CA PRO A 94 10.57 3.25 0.33
C PRO A 94 12.01 3.00 0.73
N GLU A 95 12.42 3.49 1.91
CA GLU A 95 13.75 3.27 2.48
C GLU A 95 14.25 1.91 2.02
N SER A 96 15.27 1.91 1.16
CA SER A 96 15.80 0.66 0.67
C SER A 96 16.17 -0.13 1.91
N LEU A 97 15.46 -1.22 2.19
CA LEU A 97 15.83 -2.19 3.24
C LEU A 97 17.25 -2.74 3.00
N ILE A 98 17.86 -2.41 1.85
CA ILE A 98 19.23 -2.70 1.45
C ILE A 98 20.27 -1.90 2.27
N ASN A 99 19.95 -0.73 2.85
CA ASN A 99 20.90 0.07 3.64
C ASN A 99 20.73 -0.02 5.16
N LYS A 100 20.21 -1.14 5.65
CA LYS A 100 20.73 -1.67 6.92
C LYS A 100 21.64 -2.82 6.56
N THR A 101 22.80 -2.49 6.00
CA THR A 101 23.99 -3.30 6.22
C THR A 101 23.98 -3.67 7.70
N ILE A 102 23.86 -4.96 7.99
CA ILE A 102 24.19 -5.51 9.29
C ILE A 102 25.69 -5.21 9.46
N ALA A 103 26.01 -4.01 9.94
CA ALA A 103 27.39 -3.58 10.18
C ALA A 103 27.89 -4.06 11.55
N CYS A 104 27.05 -4.72 12.33
CA CYS A 104 27.47 -5.33 13.58
C CYS A 104 26.70 -6.62 13.84
N MET A 105 27.41 -7.74 13.73
CA MET A 105 27.06 -8.96 14.41
C MET A 105 27.61 -8.82 15.84
N LEU A 106 26.75 -8.59 16.83
CA LEU A 106 27.13 -8.61 18.24
C LEU A 106 27.19 -10.06 18.69
N THR A 107 28.38 -10.66 18.62
CA THR A 107 28.70 -11.89 19.34
C THR A 107 29.27 -11.52 20.70
N THR A 108 28.50 -11.76 21.76
CA THR A 108 28.99 -11.68 23.14
C THR A 108 29.47 -13.07 23.53
N ASP A 109 30.77 -13.24 23.71
CA ASP A 109 31.32 -14.42 24.37
C ASP A 109 31.22 -14.22 25.89
N ALA A 110 30.27 -14.90 26.52
CA ALA A 110 30.26 -15.02 27.97
C ALA A 110 31.22 -16.17 28.33
N LEU A 111 32.42 -15.84 28.80
CA LEU A 111 33.29 -16.81 29.47
C LEU A 111 32.71 -17.09 30.88
N PRO A 112 32.55 -18.36 31.29
CA PRO A 112 32.27 -18.66 32.69
C PRO A 112 33.50 -18.29 33.52
N GLN A 113 33.33 -17.38 34.49
CA GLN A 113 34.30 -17.26 35.58
C GLN A 113 34.14 -18.51 36.46
N GLY A 114 35.20 -19.32 36.51
CA GLY A 114 35.35 -20.40 37.48
C GLY A 114 35.61 -19.88 38.88
#